data_AF-A0A2E7KN09-F1
#
_entry.id   AF-A0A2E7KN09-F1
#
_cell.length_a   1.000
_cell.length_b   1.000
_cell.length_c   1.000
_cell.angle_alpha   90.00
_cell.angle_beta   90.00
_cell.angle_gamma   90.00
#
_symmetry.space_group_name_H-M   'P 1'
#
loop_
_entity.id
_entity.type
_entity.pdbx_description
1 polymer ?
#
loop_
_entity_poly.entity_id
_entity_poly.type
_entity_poly.pdbx_seq_one_letter_code
_entity_poly.pdbx_strand_id
1 'polypeptide(L)'
;MADPVYSPDGKFMWTGNEWIPAPPSAEDVPNQPSEQTINMQDSVIGGDVVHNTVINNDPTAVTSAVIAALQQMGMVGQSPSAPAAPPVPEVELPASFNVGDHVEYHSPTNSRWLDRCKVVGINDDGTYRIEVPKDTKIETKHAVVIGSAPGTIRPAQPPFKAGDRVFVDWKGHGHYFPGRIASEHDNHTFLIHFDDGDVEDNVDWV
;
A
#
# COMPACT_ATOMS: atom_id res chain seq x y z
N MET A 1 4.14 32.59 6.46
CA MET A 1 2.90 31.77 6.43
C MET A 1 2.79 31.32 4.99
N ALA A 2 2.93 30.01 4.74
CA ALA A 2 2.89 29.49 3.38
C ALA A 2 1.42 29.42 2.92
N ASP A 3 1.13 29.95 1.74
CA ASP A 3 -0.20 29.88 1.16
C ASP A 3 -0.60 28.40 0.94
N PRO A 4 -1.82 27.99 1.32
CA PRO A 4 -2.31 26.63 1.11
C PRO A 4 -2.37 26.31 -0.39
N VAL A 5 -1.75 25.20 -0.78
CA VAL A 5 -1.73 24.72 -2.17
C VAL A 5 -2.97 23.84 -2.41
N TYR A 6 -3.78 24.19 -3.40
CA TYR A 6 -5.00 23.45 -3.76
C TYR A 6 -4.83 22.68 -5.07
N SER A 7 -5.60 21.60 -5.23
CA SER A 7 -5.69 20.87 -6.49
C SER A 7 -6.28 21.74 -7.62
N PRO A 8 -5.98 21.46 -8.89
CA PRO A 8 -6.53 22.23 -10.03
C PRO A 8 -8.06 22.24 -10.07
N ASP A 9 -8.69 21.19 -9.53
CA ASP A 9 -10.13 21.02 -9.38
C ASP A 9 -10.70 21.61 -8.08
N GLY A 10 -9.86 22.13 -7.17
CA GLY A 10 -10.26 22.78 -5.92
C GLY A 10 -10.83 21.86 -4.84
N LYS A 11 -10.93 20.54 -5.07
CA LYS A 11 -11.53 19.61 -4.09
C LYS A 11 -10.56 19.15 -3.01
N PHE A 12 -9.27 19.35 -3.21
CA PHE A 12 -8.23 18.86 -2.30
C PHE A 12 -7.23 19.95 -1.95
N MET A 13 -6.77 19.94 -0.72
CA MET A 13 -5.76 20.84 -0.16
C MET A 13 -4.51 20.04 0.23
N TRP A 14 -3.34 20.53 -0.14
CA TRP A 14 -2.05 19.94 0.16
C TRP A 14 -1.54 20.43 1.51
N THR A 15 -1.27 19.49 2.43
CA THR A 15 -0.80 19.79 3.80
C THR A 15 0.73 19.84 3.92
N GLY A 16 1.46 19.59 2.82
CA GLY A 16 2.91 19.43 2.80
C GLY A 16 3.37 17.97 2.73
N ASN A 17 2.55 17.04 3.23
CA ASN A 17 2.84 15.61 3.24
C ASN A 17 1.74 14.75 2.58
N GLU A 18 0.51 15.24 2.48
CA GLU A 18 -0.61 14.52 1.87
C GLU A 18 -1.70 15.45 1.32
N TRP A 19 -2.57 14.91 0.46
CA TRP A 19 -3.76 15.59 -0.05
C TRP A 19 -4.96 15.26 0.83
N ILE A 20 -5.57 16.27 1.44
CA ILE A 20 -6.80 16.13 2.21
C ILE A 20 -7.97 16.80 1.47
N PRO A 21 -9.23 16.36 1.66
CA PRO A 21 -10.38 17.06 1.10
C PRO A 21 -10.40 18.52 1.58
N ALA A 22 -10.54 19.44 0.64
CA ALA A 22 -10.62 20.87 0.96
C ALA A 22 -11.88 21.12 1.81
N PRO A 23 -11.80 21.96 2.85
CA PRO A 23 -12.98 22.33 3.61
C PRO A 23 -14.04 22.93 2.66
N PRO A 24 -15.34 22.70 2.90
CA PRO A 24 -16.37 23.25 2.04
C PRO A 24 -16.23 24.78 2.01
N SER A 25 -15.86 25.31 0.85
CA SER A 25 -15.80 26.75 0.62
C SER A 25 -17.17 27.34 0.95
N ALA A 26 -17.18 28.41 1.73
CA ALA A 26 -18.38 29.06 2.27
C ALA A 26 -19.29 29.74 1.21
N GLU A 27 -19.22 29.32 -0.05
CA GLU A 27 -19.91 29.95 -1.18
C GLU A 27 -21.17 29.18 -1.66
N ASP A 28 -21.52 28.06 -1.03
CA ASP A 28 -22.80 27.36 -1.25
C ASP A 28 -23.69 27.35 0.02
N VAL A 29 -23.85 28.52 0.65
CA VAL A 29 -24.88 28.73 1.69
C VAL A 29 -25.83 29.83 1.22
N PRO A 30 -27.05 29.51 0.75
CA PRO A 30 -28.11 30.49 0.71
C PRO A 30 -28.59 30.74 2.15
N ASN A 31 -28.12 31.87 2.69
CA ASN A 31 -28.70 32.78 3.69
C ASN A 31 -29.78 32.24 4.66
N GLN A 32 -29.52 32.40 5.98
CA GLN A 32 -30.39 32.09 7.13
C GLN A 32 -31.77 32.79 7.09
N PRO A 33 -32.76 32.40 7.94
CA PRO A 33 -32.89 33.13 9.21
C PRO A 33 -33.36 32.34 10.45
N SER A 34 -33.04 32.96 11.58
CA SER A 34 -33.58 32.91 12.95
C SER A 34 -34.97 32.32 13.22
N GLU A 35 -35.09 31.75 14.44
CA GLU A 35 -36.30 31.54 15.25
C GLU A 35 -37.61 32.05 14.66
N GLN A 36 -38.49 31.14 14.24
CA GLN A 36 -39.92 31.42 14.14
C GLN A 36 -40.70 30.31 14.82
N THR A 37 -41.26 30.66 15.98
CA THR A 37 -42.49 30.08 16.51
C THR A 37 -43.48 29.92 15.37
N ILE A 38 -43.95 28.70 15.14
CA ILE A 38 -45.03 28.44 14.19
C ILE A 38 -46.29 28.13 15.00
N ASN A 39 -47.04 29.20 15.22
CA ASN A 39 -48.41 29.18 15.71
C ASN A 39 -49.31 28.90 14.49
N MET A 40 -49.90 27.71 14.40
CA MET A 40 -50.93 27.43 13.39
C MET A 40 -52.22 27.04 14.09
N GLN A 41 -53.12 28.01 14.21
CA GLN A 41 -54.55 27.80 14.46
C GLN A 41 -55.26 27.84 13.11
N ASP A 42 -55.93 26.76 12.73
CA ASP A 42 -57.06 26.85 11.78
C ASP A 42 -58.16 25.83 12.13
N SER A 43 -59.22 26.37 12.73
CA SER A 43 -60.65 26.12 12.52
C SER A 43 -61.17 24.68 12.28
N VAL A 44 -61.76 24.11 13.34
CA VAL A 44 -63.00 23.29 13.48
C VAL A 44 -63.46 22.45 12.26
N ILE A 45 -63.74 21.14 12.37
CA ILE A 45 -64.84 20.52 13.13
C ILE A 45 -64.50 19.06 13.45
N GLY A 46 -64.74 18.66 14.70
CA GLY A 46 -65.27 17.32 14.99
C GLY A 46 -64.29 16.34 15.61
N GLY A 47 -64.27 16.30 16.94
CA GLY A 47 -63.76 15.16 17.68
C GLY A 47 -62.68 15.54 18.67
N ASP A 48 -63.14 15.98 19.82
CA ASP A 48 -62.42 15.90 21.08
C ASP A 48 -61.67 14.56 21.20
N VAL A 49 -60.35 14.59 21.08
CA VAL A 49 -59.53 13.68 21.87
C VAL A 49 -58.27 14.42 22.32
N VAL A 50 -58.30 14.84 23.58
CA VAL A 50 -57.11 15.20 24.35
C VAL A 50 -56.23 13.94 24.48
N HIS A 51 -55.47 13.61 23.45
CA HIS A 51 -54.39 12.66 23.60
C HIS A 51 -53.23 13.40 24.28
N ASN A 52 -53.21 13.35 25.61
CA ASN A 52 -52.01 13.58 26.38
C ASN A 52 -51.02 12.43 26.09
N THR A 53 -50.52 12.38 24.86
CA THR A 53 -49.47 11.43 24.48
C THR A 53 -48.20 11.96 25.12
N VAL A 54 -47.82 11.35 26.23
CA VAL A 54 -46.47 11.45 26.76
C VAL A 54 -45.55 11.06 25.60
N ILE A 55 -44.85 12.04 25.03
CA ILE A 55 -43.86 11.78 24.00
C ILE A 55 -42.67 11.13 24.71
N ASN A 56 -42.70 9.81 24.80
CA ASN A 56 -41.50 9.03 25.05
C ASN A 56 -40.61 9.19 23.81
N ASN A 57 -39.72 10.16 23.84
CA ASN A 57 -38.64 10.23 22.87
C ASN A 57 -37.67 9.08 23.17
N ASP A 58 -38.00 7.90 22.67
CA ASP A 58 -37.10 6.76 22.72
C ASP A 58 -36.07 6.92 21.59
N PRO A 59 -34.79 7.19 21.91
CA PRO A 59 -33.75 7.42 20.89
C PRO A 59 -33.50 6.18 20.03
N THR A 60 -33.92 4.98 20.46
CA THR A 60 -33.77 3.75 19.67
C THR A 60 -34.80 3.64 18.55
N ALA A 61 -36.01 4.21 18.73
CA ALA A 61 -37.05 4.22 17.70
C ALA A 61 -36.71 5.19 16.55
N VAL A 62 -36.11 6.34 16.87
CA VAL A 62 -35.66 7.31 15.86
C VAL A 62 -34.47 6.75 15.06
N THR A 63 -33.58 6.02 15.73
CA THR A 63 -32.42 5.37 15.10
C THR A 63 -32.85 4.31 14.09
N SER A 64 -33.83 3.48 14.44
CA SER A 64 -34.32 2.42 13.55
C SER A 64 -35.15 2.95 12.38
N ALA A 65 -35.87 4.06 12.55
CA ALA A 65 -36.59 4.73 11.45
C ALA A 65 -35.63 5.37 10.42
N VAL A 66 -34.49 5.95 10.85
CA VAL A 66 -33.44 6.45 9.95
C VAL A 66 -32.80 5.32 9.15
N ILE A 67 -32.53 4.18 9.79
CA ILE A 67 -31.94 3.01 9.12
C ILE A 67 -32.91 2.42 8.09
N ALA A 68 -34.21 2.34 8.40
CA ALA A 68 -35.22 1.83 7.49
C ALA A 68 -35.47 2.75 6.27
N ALA A 69 -35.39 4.08 6.47
CA ALA A 69 -35.56 5.04 5.38
C ALA A 69 -34.41 5.01 4.35
N LEU A 70 -33.17 4.74 4.78
CA LEU A 70 -32.02 4.55 3.87
C LEU A 70 -32.17 3.30 2.98
N GLN A 71 -32.96 2.31 3.41
CA GLN A 71 -33.05 1.03 2.72
C GLN A 71 -34.12 1.00 1.62
N GLN A 72 -35.16 1.83 1.70
CA GLN A 72 -36.22 1.90 0.68
C GLN A 72 -35.88 2.80 -0.52
N MET A 73 -34.80 3.59 -0.45
CA MET A 73 -34.34 4.44 -1.55
C MET A 73 -33.28 3.76 -2.45
N GLY A 74 -33.23 2.42 -2.47
CA GLY A 74 -32.49 1.65 -3.48
C GLY A 74 -30.97 1.83 -3.49
N MET A 75 -30.36 2.35 -2.42
CA MET A 75 -28.90 2.54 -2.30
C MET A 75 -28.17 1.38 -1.61
N VAL A 76 -28.88 0.29 -1.26
CA VAL A 76 -28.27 -0.93 -0.70
C VAL A 76 -28.28 -2.02 -1.77
N GLY A 77 -27.42 -1.84 -2.76
CA GLY A 77 -27.26 -2.80 -3.85
C GLY A 77 -26.07 -2.40 -4.69
N GLN A 78 -24.96 -3.10 -4.49
CA GLN A 78 -23.65 -2.83 -5.08
C GLN A 78 -22.96 -1.61 -4.48
N SER A 79 -22.30 -1.84 -3.34
CA SER A 79 -20.92 -1.36 -3.24
C SER A 79 -20.27 -1.65 -4.60
N PRO A 80 -19.68 -0.68 -5.33
CA PRO A 80 -18.60 -1.08 -6.21
C PRO A 80 -17.65 -1.78 -5.24
N SER A 81 -17.52 -3.10 -5.37
CA SER A 81 -16.30 -3.73 -4.91
C SER A 81 -15.25 -2.89 -5.60
N ALA A 82 -14.61 -1.98 -4.85
CA ALA A 82 -13.25 -1.62 -5.18
C ALA A 82 -12.61 -2.98 -5.50
N PRO A 83 -11.99 -3.16 -6.67
CA PRO A 83 -11.24 -4.38 -6.90
C PRO A 83 -10.40 -4.53 -5.64
N ALA A 84 -10.66 -5.60 -4.87
CA ALA A 84 -9.89 -5.87 -3.67
C ALA A 84 -8.46 -5.66 -4.11
N ALA A 85 -7.73 -4.77 -3.42
CA ALA A 85 -6.31 -4.62 -3.69
C ALA A 85 -5.80 -6.05 -3.84
N PRO A 86 -5.23 -6.42 -5.01
CA PRO A 86 -4.85 -7.79 -5.26
C PRO A 86 -4.15 -8.26 -4.00
N PRO A 87 -4.49 -9.44 -3.45
CA PRO A 87 -3.92 -9.89 -2.18
C PRO A 87 -2.43 -9.62 -2.32
N VAL A 88 -1.93 -8.64 -1.54
CA VAL A 88 -0.51 -8.36 -1.55
C VAL A 88 0.08 -9.73 -1.26
N PRO A 89 0.85 -10.32 -2.20
CA PRO A 89 1.33 -11.67 -1.98
C PRO A 89 2.04 -11.60 -0.66
N GLU A 90 1.45 -12.23 0.36
CA GLU A 90 2.04 -12.34 1.67
C GLU A 90 3.28 -13.15 1.38
N VAL A 91 4.41 -12.45 1.27
CA VAL A 91 5.69 -13.04 0.89
C VAL A 91 5.93 -14.10 1.96
N GLU A 92 5.64 -15.35 1.62
CA GLU A 92 5.82 -16.48 2.51
C GLU A 92 7.31 -16.49 2.83
N LEU A 93 7.64 -16.05 4.03
CA LEU A 93 9.01 -15.97 4.48
C LEU A 93 9.56 -17.40 4.48
N PRO A 94 10.67 -17.68 3.79
CA PRO A 94 11.24 -19.01 3.74
C PRO A 94 11.67 -19.39 5.16
N ALA A 95 11.56 -20.69 5.46
CA ALA A 95 11.93 -21.22 6.78
C ALA A 95 13.40 -20.95 7.13
N SER A 96 14.27 -20.84 6.11
CA SER A 96 15.69 -20.54 6.25
C SER A 96 16.30 -20.08 4.93
N PHE A 97 17.42 -19.36 4.99
CA PHE A 97 18.26 -19.05 3.83
C PHE A 97 19.54 -19.89 3.85
N ASN A 98 20.13 -20.11 2.67
CA ASN A 98 21.44 -20.70 2.52
C ASN A 98 22.51 -19.63 2.30
N VAL A 99 23.77 -19.97 2.57
CA VAL A 99 24.91 -19.12 2.21
C VAL A 99 24.97 -19.02 0.69
N GLY A 100 24.96 -17.80 0.18
CA GLY A 100 24.90 -17.49 -1.25
C GLY A 100 23.55 -16.96 -1.71
N ASP A 101 22.48 -17.13 -0.93
CA ASP A 101 21.14 -16.70 -1.32
C ASP A 101 21.02 -15.17 -1.37
N HIS A 102 20.21 -14.70 -2.33
CA HIS A 102 19.84 -13.30 -2.44
C HIS A 102 18.70 -12.98 -1.49
N VAL A 103 18.88 -11.91 -0.72
CA VAL A 103 17.92 -11.48 0.29
C VAL A 103 17.72 -9.98 0.23
N GLU A 104 16.51 -9.55 0.56
CA GLU A 104 16.21 -8.15 0.78
C GLU A 104 16.47 -7.79 2.24
N TYR A 105 17.25 -6.73 2.50
CA TYR A 105 17.48 -6.21 3.85
C TYR A 105 16.69 -4.93 4.10
N HIS A 106 15.86 -4.90 5.14
CA HIS A 106 15.17 -3.67 5.53
C HIS A 106 16.13 -2.74 6.27
N SER A 107 16.64 -1.72 5.57
CA SER A 107 17.54 -0.73 6.15
C SER A 107 16.77 0.24 7.06
N PRO A 108 17.00 0.25 8.39
CA PRO A 108 16.32 1.19 9.30
C PRO A 108 16.74 2.63 9.03
N THR A 109 17.97 2.85 8.53
CA THR A 109 18.51 4.17 8.24
C THR A 109 17.96 4.79 6.96
N ASN A 110 17.66 3.96 5.96
CA ASN A 110 17.12 4.41 4.67
C ASN A 110 15.60 4.23 4.58
N SER A 111 14.97 3.61 5.59
CA SER A 111 13.54 3.26 5.62
C SER A 111 13.07 2.58 4.34
N ARG A 112 13.90 1.69 3.78
CA ARG A 112 13.62 0.94 2.55
C ARG A 112 14.26 -0.44 2.56
N TRP A 113 13.72 -1.34 1.76
CA TRP A 113 14.33 -2.62 1.43
C TRP A 113 15.49 -2.42 0.45
N LEU A 114 16.57 -3.17 0.65
CA LEU A 114 17.72 -3.24 -0.22
C LEU A 114 17.78 -4.64 -0.80
N ASP A 115 17.52 -4.76 -2.11
CA ASP A 115 17.37 -6.02 -2.84
C ASP A 115 18.71 -6.71 -3.18
N ARG A 116 19.78 -5.95 -3.38
CA ARG A 116 21.10 -6.49 -3.75
C ARG A 116 21.89 -7.14 -2.61
N CYS A 117 21.24 -7.66 -1.55
CA CYS A 117 21.97 -8.24 -0.42
C CYS A 117 22.19 -9.75 -0.60
N LYS A 118 23.30 -10.25 -0.07
CA LYS A 118 23.70 -11.66 -0.17
C LYS A 118 23.98 -12.27 1.18
N VAL A 119 23.50 -13.48 1.43
CA VAL A 119 23.84 -14.24 2.65
C VAL A 119 25.27 -14.76 2.53
N VAL A 120 26.14 -14.40 3.48
CA VAL A 120 27.54 -14.84 3.51
C VAL A 120 27.83 -15.83 4.63
N GLY A 121 26.91 -15.98 5.59
CA GLY A 121 27.07 -16.92 6.68
C GLY A 121 25.79 -17.08 7.48
N ILE A 122 25.71 -18.20 8.20
CA ILE A 122 24.64 -18.52 9.15
C ILE A 122 25.33 -18.78 10.49
N ASN A 123 24.90 -18.09 11.54
CA ASN A 123 25.42 -18.26 12.88
C ASN A 123 24.70 -19.43 13.59
N ASP A 124 25.34 -20.03 14.59
CA ASP A 124 24.76 -21.15 15.36
C ASP A 124 23.47 -20.78 16.12
N ASP A 125 23.25 -19.49 16.37
CA ASP A 125 22.04 -18.95 17.02
C ASP A 125 20.84 -18.83 16.05
N GLY A 126 21.03 -19.16 14.76
CA GLY A 126 20.01 -19.05 13.72
C GLY A 126 19.89 -17.65 13.10
N THR A 127 20.76 -16.70 13.48
CA THR A 127 20.86 -15.41 12.81
C THR A 127 21.77 -15.50 11.58
N TYR A 128 21.56 -14.60 10.63
CA TYR A 128 22.28 -14.59 9.37
C TYR A 128 23.29 -13.46 9.33
N ARG A 129 24.41 -13.73 8.67
CA ARG A 129 25.38 -12.74 8.26
C ARG A 129 25.16 -12.43 6.78
N ILE A 130 24.86 -11.18 6.46
CA ILE A 130 24.61 -10.72 5.09
C ILE A 130 25.59 -9.63 4.68
N GLU A 131 25.87 -9.54 3.39
CA GLU A 131 26.54 -8.41 2.78
C GLU A 131 25.52 -7.50 2.11
N VAL A 132 25.60 -6.21 2.42
CA VAL A 132 24.73 -5.16 1.90
C VAL A 132 25.59 -4.23 1.05
N PRO A 133 25.60 -4.36 -0.29
CA PRO A 133 26.28 -3.45 -1.18
C PRO A 133 25.66 -2.06 -1.08
N LYS A 134 26.46 -1.06 -0.75
CA LYS A 134 26.12 0.37 -0.82
C LYS A 134 26.94 1.03 -1.93
N ASP A 135 26.60 2.27 -2.25
CA ASP A 135 27.22 3.00 -3.37
C ASP A 135 28.75 3.09 -3.30
N THR A 136 29.34 3.05 -2.10
CA THR A 136 30.79 3.23 -1.90
C THR A 136 31.48 2.06 -1.20
N LYS A 137 30.73 1.15 -0.58
CA LYS A 137 31.28 0.04 0.23
C LYS A 137 30.27 -1.08 0.41
N ILE A 138 30.77 -2.28 0.63
CA ILE A 138 29.96 -3.41 1.08
C ILE A 138 29.93 -3.38 2.62
N GLU A 139 28.74 -3.35 3.20
CA GLU A 139 28.56 -3.42 4.66
C GLU A 139 28.08 -4.81 5.06
N THR A 140 28.85 -5.48 5.92
CA THR A 140 28.44 -6.75 6.50
C THR A 140 27.56 -6.53 7.72
N LYS A 141 26.36 -7.13 7.74
CA LYS A 141 25.52 -7.26 8.93
C LYS A 141 25.69 -8.66 9.50
N HIS A 142 25.94 -8.77 10.80
CA HIS A 142 26.33 -10.03 11.41
C HIS A 142 25.19 -10.86 12.00
N ALA A 143 24.10 -10.22 12.41
CA ALA A 143 23.02 -10.89 13.13
C ALA A 143 21.67 -10.32 12.67
N VAL A 144 21.27 -10.66 11.45
CA VAL A 144 19.94 -10.33 10.92
C VAL A 144 19.04 -11.57 10.97
N VAL A 145 17.74 -11.36 11.12
CA VAL A 145 16.74 -12.43 11.20
C VAL A 145 15.72 -12.29 10.09
N ILE A 146 15.05 -13.39 9.74
CA ILE A 146 13.99 -13.39 8.74
C ILE A 146 12.75 -12.68 9.31
N GLY A 147 12.16 -11.74 8.56
CA GLY A 147 10.98 -11.01 9.00
C GLY A 147 10.65 -9.79 8.14
N SER A 148 9.67 -9.01 8.58
CA SER A 148 9.20 -7.79 7.88
C SER A 148 9.50 -6.49 8.65
N ALA A 149 10.21 -6.58 9.77
CA ALA A 149 10.51 -5.44 10.63
C ALA A 149 11.80 -4.72 10.20
N PRO A 150 12.03 -3.47 10.63
CA PRO A 150 13.30 -2.82 10.38
C PRO A 150 14.49 -3.62 10.92
N GLY A 151 15.48 -3.88 10.07
CA GLY A 151 16.66 -4.67 10.43
C GLY A 151 16.52 -6.17 10.17
N THR A 152 15.40 -6.64 9.64
CA THR A 152 15.21 -8.03 9.20
C THR A 152 15.51 -8.22 7.72
N ILE A 153 15.56 -9.48 7.32
CA ILE A 153 15.72 -9.91 5.93
C ILE A 153 14.50 -10.69 5.45
N ARG A 154 14.28 -10.70 4.15
CA ARG A 154 13.22 -11.48 3.49
C ARG A 154 13.76 -12.01 2.15
N PRO A 155 13.08 -12.96 1.49
CA PRO A 155 13.57 -13.49 0.22
C PRO A 155 13.58 -12.36 -0.81
N ALA A 156 14.67 -12.22 -1.55
CA ALA A 156 14.75 -11.17 -2.55
C ALA A 156 13.77 -11.47 -3.68
N GLN A 157 12.94 -10.49 -4.02
CA GLN A 157 12.21 -10.56 -5.28
C GLN A 157 13.18 -10.20 -6.42
N PRO A 158 13.35 -11.06 -7.42
CA PRO A 158 14.19 -10.76 -8.56
C PRO A 158 13.66 -9.50 -9.25
N PRO A 159 14.51 -8.47 -9.46
CA PRO A 159 14.07 -7.20 -10.04
C PRO A 159 13.80 -7.30 -11.54
N PHE A 160 14.21 -8.41 -12.18
CA PHE A 160 14.11 -8.64 -13.60
C PHE A 160 13.20 -9.81 -13.92
N LYS A 161 12.51 -9.73 -15.06
CA LYS A 161 11.64 -10.80 -15.57
C LYS A 161 12.17 -11.34 -16.90
N ALA A 162 11.74 -12.55 -17.24
CA ALA A 162 11.98 -13.10 -18.57
C ALA A 162 11.51 -12.11 -19.66
N GLY A 163 12.38 -11.89 -20.63
CA GLY A 163 12.20 -10.94 -21.72
C GLY A 163 12.83 -9.56 -21.48
N ASP A 164 13.26 -9.21 -20.27
CA ASP A 164 13.92 -7.92 -20.03
C ASP A 164 15.32 -7.87 -20.66
N ARG A 165 15.70 -6.67 -21.13
CA ARG A 165 17.04 -6.40 -21.65
C ARG A 165 17.98 -6.04 -20.52
N VAL A 166 19.14 -6.68 -20.49
CA VAL A 166 20.14 -6.53 -19.43
C VAL A 166 21.54 -6.41 -20.03
N PHE A 167 22.45 -5.83 -19.26
CA PHE A 167 23.88 -5.87 -19.53
C PHE A 167 24.51 -6.84 -18.55
N VAL A 168 25.17 -7.87 -19.07
CA VAL A 168 25.70 -8.97 -18.25
C VAL A 168 27.20 -9.04 -18.46
N ASP A 169 27.95 -9.19 -17.36
CA ASP A 169 29.39 -9.42 -17.40
C ASP A 169 29.66 -10.87 -17.84
N TRP A 170 30.11 -11.03 -19.08
CA TRP A 170 30.33 -12.33 -19.67
C TRP A 170 31.45 -13.09 -18.92
N LYS A 171 31.07 -14.21 -18.29
CA LYS A 171 31.94 -15.05 -17.45
C LYS A 171 32.69 -14.31 -16.33
N GLY A 172 32.22 -13.13 -15.92
CA GLY A 172 32.88 -12.34 -14.87
C GLY A 172 34.25 -11.78 -15.26
N HIS A 173 34.50 -11.58 -16.57
CA HIS A 173 35.76 -11.03 -17.07
C HIS A 173 35.80 -9.48 -17.06
N GLY A 174 34.76 -8.80 -16.58
CA GLY A 174 34.62 -7.35 -16.58
C GLY A 174 34.11 -6.77 -17.91
N HIS A 175 33.56 -7.61 -18.79
CA HIS A 175 33.07 -7.21 -20.10
C HIS A 175 31.55 -7.36 -20.16
N TYR A 176 30.85 -6.22 -20.15
CA TYR A 176 29.40 -6.18 -20.18
C TYR A 176 28.87 -6.25 -21.61
N PHE A 177 28.11 -7.30 -21.92
CA PHE A 177 27.47 -7.47 -23.21
C PHE A 177 25.95 -7.32 -23.08
N PRO A 178 25.30 -6.72 -24.08
CA PRO A 178 23.85 -6.64 -24.10
C PRO A 178 23.24 -8.02 -24.37
N GLY A 179 22.25 -8.38 -23.57
CA GLY A 179 21.47 -9.59 -23.74
C GLY A 179 20.03 -9.42 -23.29
N ARG A 180 19.31 -10.53 -23.30
CA ARG A 180 17.93 -10.65 -22.85
C ARG A 180 17.79 -11.85 -21.92
N ILE A 181 17.04 -11.69 -20.83
CA ILE A 181 16.71 -12.81 -19.95
C ILE A 181 15.76 -13.74 -20.71
N ALA A 182 16.20 -14.96 -20.97
CA ALA A 182 15.41 -15.99 -21.63
C ALA A 182 14.48 -16.71 -20.63
N SER A 183 14.99 -17.03 -19.45
CA SER A 183 14.23 -17.65 -18.35
C SER A 183 14.83 -17.30 -17.00
N GLU A 184 13.99 -17.36 -15.97
CA GLU A 184 14.38 -17.32 -14.56
C GLU A 184 14.33 -18.75 -14.00
N HIS A 185 15.23 -19.05 -13.06
CA HIS A 185 15.27 -20.30 -12.31
C HIS A 185 14.71 -20.10 -10.89
N ASP A 186 14.18 -21.16 -10.27
CA ASP A 186 13.63 -21.12 -8.90
C ASP A 186 14.64 -20.71 -7.82
N ASN A 187 15.94 -20.82 -8.13
CA ASN A 187 17.05 -20.40 -7.27
C ASN A 187 17.48 -18.94 -7.50
N HIS A 188 16.67 -18.14 -8.21
CA HIS A 188 16.93 -16.72 -8.51
C HIS A 188 18.14 -16.46 -9.42
N THR A 189 18.57 -17.45 -10.20
CA THR A 189 19.51 -17.23 -11.31
C THR A 189 18.79 -17.10 -12.64
N PHE A 190 19.47 -16.54 -13.64
CA PHE A 190 18.88 -16.27 -14.94
C PHE A 190 19.62 -16.97 -16.08
N LEU A 191 18.86 -17.36 -17.10
CA LEU A 191 19.38 -17.74 -18.41
C LEU A 191 19.38 -16.50 -19.29
N ILE A 192 20.53 -16.12 -19.83
CA ILE A 192 20.73 -14.93 -20.66
C ILE A 192 21.03 -15.34 -22.09
N HIS A 193 20.28 -14.79 -23.04
CA HIS A 193 20.59 -14.85 -24.47
C HIS A 193 21.23 -13.52 -24.89
N PHE A 194 22.49 -13.56 -25.31
CA PHE A 194 23.21 -12.40 -25.80
C PHE A 194 22.83 -12.08 -27.25
N ASP A 195 22.99 -10.81 -27.64
CA ASP A 195 22.65 -10.35 -28.99
C ASP A 195 23.60 -10.92 -30.08
N ASP A 196 24.76 -11.47 -29.69
CA ASP A 196 25.73 -12.12 -30.59
C ASP A 196 25.43 -13.61 -30.86
N GLY A 197 24.41 -14.16 -30.19
CA GLY A 197 23.99 -15.55 -30.31
C GLY A 197 24.52 -16.48 -29.20
N ASP A 198 25.37 -15.97 -28.30
CA ASP A 198 25.81 -16.75 -27.14
C ASP A 198 24.72 -16.83 -26.06
N VAL A 199 24.81 -17.88 -25.24
CA VAL A 199 23.88 -18.15 -24.14
C VAL A 199 24.67 -18.47 -22.88
N GLU A 200 24.29 -17.84 -21.77
CA GLU A 200 24.88 -18.08 -20.45
C GLU A 200 23.79 -18.43 -19.44
N ASP A 201 23.99 -19.52 -18.72
CA ASP A 201 23.06 -20.08 -17.74
C ASP A 201 23.64 -19.93 -16.33
N ASN A 202 22.77 -19.82 -15.31
CA ASN A 202 23.13 -19.52 -13.92
C ASN A 202 23.78 -18.14 -13.72
N VAL A 203 23.33 -17.14 -14.47
CA VAL A 203 23.77 -15.76 -14.27
C VAL A 203 23.11 -15.20 -13.01
N ASP A 204 23.94 -14.71 -12.10
CA ASP A 204 23.56 -14.06 -10.86
C ASP A 204 23.29 -12.55 -11.09
N TRP A 205 22.42 -11.91 -10.30
CA TRP A 205 21.99 -10.52 -10.53
C TRP A 205 22.63 -9.47 -9.61
N VAL A 206 23.82 -9.75 -9.07
CA VAL A 206 24.58 -8.89 -8.13
C VAL A 206 24.98 -7.52 -8.70
#